data_AF-A0A0G4GIJ4-F1
#
_entry.id   AF-A0A0G4GIJ4-F1
#
_cell.length_a   1.000
_cell.length_b   1.000
_cell.length_c   1.000
_cell.angle_alpha   90.00
_cell.angle_beta   90.00
_cell.angle_gamma   90.00
#
_symmetry.space_group_name_H-M   'P 1'
#
loop_
_entity.id
_entity.type
_entity.pdbx_description
1 polymer ?
#
loop_
_entity_poly.entity_id
_entity_poly.type
_entity_poly.pdbx_seq_one_letter_code
_entity_poly.pdbx_strand_id
1 'polypeptide(L)'
;MATVDNSLAATAVAPTPEAVEIMKRPSSLEQENYNPFMHAACSSAMAGITLKHGGPFGACIVKNGVMVAVAHNMVLCNLDPSCHAEMTCIRAACKALGTHDLSCCELYTTCEPCPMCWGAANWARLKKIHIGATRTTAAKYGFDDEFFYQQIDLPHHERAIKHMMSVNKEDCKKVFEESNTYKRRMKSGRGLMAKIYESLFEEDEAKVEVKDAKNEDGTDHLHELAHGDFMKAAVEAAEEGQRLGESKEREPFGAVVVKDGKVLASAYNTVLKDGDPTATAEVNAIRKACKALGTYKLDGCALYTTTEPDPMSLGCIYWARISELHIGVSQKLAAAFGFEDGLLHYKELECNPEERCIETAYDVMHDECERVFQQWQAGQGTIY
;
A
#
# COMPACT_ATOMS: atom_id res chain seq x y z
N MET A 1 -41.84 20.19 44.25
CA MET A 1 -41.93 18.72 44.27
C MET A 1 -42.67 18.27 43.03
N ALA A 2 -41.94 17.87 42.00
CA ALA A 2 -42.50 17.22 40.81
C ALA A 2 -41.92 15.81 40.79
N THR A 3 -42.80 14.82 40.90
CA THR A 3 -42.48 13.39 40.86
C THR A 3 -42.19 13.00 39.41
N VAL A 4 -41.01 12.47 39.15
CA VAL A 4 -40.63 11.93 37.85
C VAL A 4 -41.18 10.51 37.77
N ASP A 5 -42.00 10.27 36.75
CA ASP A 5 -42.59 8.97 36.43
C ASP A 5 -41.49 8.04 35.88
N ASN A 6 -41.34 6.86 36.48
CA ASN A 6 -40.27 5.91 36.20
C ASN A 6 -40.89 4.61 35.65
N SER A 7 -41.33 4.64 34.39
CA SER A 7 -41.89 3.48 33.71
C SER A 7 -41.33 3.32 32.29
N LEU A 8 -40.05 2.98 32.20
CA LEU A 8 -39.47 2.31 31.02
C LEU A 8 -38.65 1.11 31.52
N ALA A 9 -39.35 0.07 31.95
CA ALA A 9 -38.75 -1.24 32.11
C ALA A 9 -38.46 -1.79 30.70
N ALA A 10 -37.20 -1.75 30.29
CA ALA A 10 -36.74 -2.42 29.09
C ALA A 10 -36.96 -3.94 29.28
N THR A 11 -37.92 -4.51 28.57
CA THR A 11 -38.08 -5.96 28.46
C THR A 11 -36.86 -6.51 27.72
N ALA A 12 -35.96 -7.17 28.46
CA ALA A 12 -34.86 -7.93 27.88
C ALA A 12 -35.44 -9.04 27.02
N VAL A 13 -35.28 -8.93 25.69
CA VAL A 13 -35.61 -9.99 24.75
C VAL A 13 -34.55 -11.09 24.93
N ALA A 14 -34.98 -12.31 25.23
CA ALA A 14 -34.08 -13.44 25.34
C ALA A 14 -33.36 -13.67 23.99
N PRO A 15 -32.03 -13.93 24.00
CA PRO A 15 -31.29 -14.16 22.77
C PRO A 15 -31.88 -15.34 21.99
N THR A 16 -31.88 -15.24 20.65
CA THR A 16 -32.34 -16.33 19.78
C THR A 16 -31.49 -17.58 20.00
N PRO A 17 -32.01 -18.79 19.74
CA PRO A 17 -31.24 -20.03 19.85
C PRO A 17 -29.91 -19.99 19.08
N GLU A 18 -29.87 -19.32 17.92
CA GLU A 18 -28.65 -19.07 17.13
C GLU A 18 -27.68 -18.13 17.86
N ALA A 19 -28.16 -17.06 18.50
CA ALA A 19 -27.31 -16.19 19.31
C ALA A 19 -26.77 -16.90 20.56
N VAL A 20 -27.55 -17.82 21.15
CA VAL A 20 -27.10 -18.67 22.27
C VAL A 20 -26.06 -19.69 21.81
N GLU A 21 -26.18 -20.20 20.59
CA GLU A 21 -25.21 -21.12 19.98
C GLU A 21 -23.87 -20.46 19.69
N ILE A 22 -23.88 -19.22 19.20
CA ILE A 22 -22.69 -18.36 19.04
C ILE A 22 -22.05 -18.02 20.40
N MET A 23 -22.84 -17.95 21.47
CA MET A 23 -22.37 -17.67 22.84
C MET A 23 -21.91 -18.91 23.62
N LYS A 24 -22.00 -20.13 23.07
CA LYS A 24 -21.47 -21.32 23.74
C LYS A 24 -19.95 -21.19 23.87
N ARG A 25 -19.42 -21.40 25.07
CA ARG A 25 -17.97 -21.46 25.30
C ARG A 25 -17.39 -22.60 24.44
N PRO A 26 -16.31 -22.35 23.68
CA PRO A 26 -15.65 -23.39 22.93
C PRO A 26 -15.20 -24.53 23.85
N SER A 27 -15.19 -25.74 23.31
CA SER A 27 -14.63 -26.93 23.94
C SER A 27 -13.16 -26.72 24.34
N SER A 28 -12.63 -27.54 25.27
CA SER A 28 -11.25 -27.42 25.73
C SER A 28 -10.19 -27.59 24.62
N LEU A 29 -10.53 -28.22 23.50
CA LEU A 29 -9.68 -28.35 22.31
C LEU A 29 -9.72 -27.08 21.43
N GLU A 30 -10.84 -26.36 21.38
CA GLU A 30 -10.95 -25.06 20.69
C GLU A 30 -10.21 -23.95 21.44
N GLN A 31 -9.92 -24.13 22.73
CA GLN A 31 -9.15 -23.16 23.53
C GLN A 31 -7.66 -23.15 23.23
N GLU A 32 -7.05 -24.24 22.75
CA GLU A 32 -5.61 -24.29 22.48
C GLU A 32 -5.19 -23.52 21.21
N ASN A 33 -6.09 -23.37 20.24
CA ASN A 33 -5.83 -22.66 18.97
C ASN A 33 -6.53 -21.29 18.87
N TYR A 34 -7.21 -20.84 19.93
CA TYR A 34 -7.90 -19.56 19.92
C TYR A 34 -6.93 -18.38 20.11
N ASN A 35 -6.94 -17.45 19.15
CA ASN A 35 -6.21 -16.19 19.23
C ASN A 35 -7.20 -15.00 19.29
N PRO A 36 -7.27 -14.24 20.40
CA PRO A 36 -8.25 -13.16 20.55
C PRO A 36 -8.03 -12.01 19.56
N PHE A 37 -6.79 -11.78 19.11
CA PHE A 37 -6.46 -10.71 18.17
C PHE A 37 -6.87 -11.07 16.74
N MET A 38 -6.62 -12.32 16.33
CA MET A 38 -7.11 -12.81 15.04
C MET A 38 -8.64 -12.89 15.02
N HIS A 39 -9.26 -13.32 16.13
CA HIS A 39 -10.72 -13.30 16.26
C HIS A 39 -11.30 -11.87 16.15
N ALA A 40 -10.63 -10.86 16.72
CA ALA A 40 -11.02 -9.46 16.55
C ALA A 40 -10.92 -9.01 15.08
N ALA A 41 -9.86 -9.42 14.37
CA ALA A 41 -9.72 -9.18 12.94
C ALA A 41 -10.85 -9.83 12.12
N CYS A 42 -11.16 -11.11 12.38
CA CYS A 42 -12.28 -11.82 11.75
C CYS A 42 -13.63 -11.15 12.02
N SER A 43 -13.89 -10.76 13.26
CA SER A 43 -15.12 -10.07 13.66
C SER A 43 -15.29 -8.74 12.94
N SER A 44 -14.19 -7.98 12.79
CA SER A 44 -14.18 -6.73 12.03
C SER A 44 -14.44 -6.97 10.54
N ALA A 45 -13.84 -8.00 9.94
CA ALA A 45 -14.11 -8.37 8.55
C ALA A 45 -15.61 -8.69 8.34
N MET A 46 -16.21 -9.46 9.25
CA MET A 46 -17.65 -9.77 9.22
C MET A 46 -18.53 -8.52 9.33
N ALA A 47 -18.14 -7.55 10.18
CA ALA A 47 -18.82 -6.27 10.24
C ALA A 47 -18.71 -5.50 8.91
N GLY A 48 -17.53 -5.47 8.30
CA GLY A 48 -17.30 -4.84 7.00
C GLY A 48 -18.16 -5.42 5.87
N ILE A 49 -18.29 -6.76 5.84
CA ILE A 49 -19.18 -7.46 4.90
C ILE A 49 -20.63 -7.04 5.11
N THR A 50 -21.10 -7.09 6.36
CA THR A 50 -22.49 -6.76 6.74
C THR A 50 -22.83 -5.31 6.36
N LEU A 51 -21.88 -4.40 6.55
CA LEU A 51 -22.01 -2.98 6.24
C LEU A 51 -21.73 -2.66 4.76
N LYS A 52 -21.30 -3.64 3.95
CA LYS A 52 -20.91 -3.48 2.54
C LYS A 52 -19.77 -2.46 2.33
N HIS A 53 -18.83 -2.40 3.27
CA HIS A 53 -17.68 -1.49 3.21
C HIS A 53 -16.58 -1.98 2.25
N GLY A 54 -16.50 -3.29 2.00
CA GLY A 54 -15.44 -3.88 1.20
C GLY A 54 -15.47 -5.40 1.19
N GLY A 55 -14.36 -6.01 0.74
CA GLY A 55 -14.16 -7.46 0.75
C GLY A 55 -13.98 -8.08 2.16
N PRO A 56 -13.89 -9.41 2.26
CA PRO A 56 -13.86 -10.19 3.50
C PRO A 56 -12.51 -10.15 4.26
N PHE A 57 -11.94 -8.96 4.43
CA PHE A 57 -10.62 -8.80 5.04
C PHE A 57 -10.71 -7.98 6.32
N GLY A 58 -9.98 -8.43 7.34
CA GLY A 58 -9.86 -7.81 8.65
C GLY A 58 -8.42 -7.79 9.13
N ALA A 59 -8.09 -6.80 9.96
CA ALA A 59 -6.77 -6.67 10.55
C ALA A 59 -6.83 -6.11 11.96
N CYS A 60 -5.84 -6.46 12.78
CA CYS A 60 -5.69 -6.01 14.16
C CYS A 60 -4.20 -5.73 14.43
N ILE A 61 -3.89 -4.56 15.00
CA ILE A 61 -2.53 -4.21 15.45
C ILE A 61 -2.46 -4.28 16.97
N VAL A 62 -1.43 -4.95 17.47
CA VAL A 62 -1.22 -5.25 18.88
C VAL A 62 0.14 -4.71 19.32
N LYS A 63 0.19 -4.10 20.51
CA LYS A 63 1.42 -3.64 21.16
C LYS A 63 1.46 -4.21 22.57
N ASN A 64 2.47 -5.01 22.88
CA ASN A 64 2.66 -5.65 24.20
C ASN A 64 1.41 -6.42 24.68
N GLY A 65 0.78 -7.19 23.79
CA GLY A 65 -0.45 -7.94 24.10
C GLY A 65 -1.71 -7.08 24.25
N VAL A 66 -1.64 -5.77 23.98
CA VAL A 66 -2.79 -4.86 24.00
C VAL A 66 -3.16 -4.47 22.58
N MET A 67 -4.43 -4.65 22.24
CA MET A 67 -4.99 -4.23 20.95
C MET A 67 -4.98 -2.71 20.82
N VAL A 68 -4.32 -2.20 19.80
CA VAL A 68 -4.18 -0.76 19.51
C VAL A 68 -5.21 -0.31 18.49
N ALA A 69 -5.42 -1.10 17.44
CA ALA A 69 -6.36 -0.81 16.37
C ALA A 69 -6.94 -2.11 15.79
N VAL A 70 -8.17 -2.04 15.32
CA VAL A 70 -8.83 -3.08 14.52
C VAL A 70 -9.54 -2.41 13.36
N ALA A 71 -9.40 -2.97 12.17
CA ALA A 71 -10.04 -2.46 10.97
C ALA A 71 -10.47 -3.60 10.03
N HIS A 72 -11.22 -3.25 9.01
CA HIS A 72 -11.60 -4.14 7.90
C HIS A 72 -11.43 -3.39 6.58
N ASN A 73 -11.63 -4.10 5.47
CA ASN A 73 -11.60 -3.49 4.14
C ASN A 73 -12.69 -2.41 4.01
N MET A 74 -12.29 -1.20 3.65
CA MET A 74 -13.17 -0.02 3.49
C MET A 74 -13.12 0.57 2.08
N VAL A 75 -12.67 -0.21 1.08
CA VAL A 75 -12.46 0.28 -0.30
C VAL A 75 -13.74 0.85 -0.90
N LEU A 76 -14.88 0.18 -0.71
CA LEU A 76 -16.15 0.59 -1.33
C LEU A 76 -16.75 1.81 -0.66
N CYS A 77 -16.76 1.87 0.67
CA CYS A 77 -17.38 3.00 1.37
C CYS A 77 -16.54 4.28 1.28
N ASN A 78 -15.22 4.15 1.12
CA ASN A 78 -14.32 5.30 1.02
C ASN A 78 -13.98 5.68 -0.43
N LEU A 79 -14.30 4.82 -1.40
CA LEU A 79 -13.88 4.96 -2.79
C LEU A 79 -12.36 5.17 -2.90
N ASP A 80 -11.60 4.42 -2.10
CA ASP A 80 -10.13 4.50 -2.01
C ASP A 80 -9.56 3.08 -2.16
N PRO A 81 -8.84 2.77 -3.27
CA PRO A 81 -8.28 1.43 -3.50
C PRO A 81 -7.22 1.06 -2.45
N SER A 82 -6.65 2.04 -1.73
CA SER A 82 -5.69 1.79 -0.67
C SER A 82 -6.33 1.46 0.68
N CYS A 83 -7.66 1.50 0.82
CA CYS A 83 -8.37 1.23 2.08
C CYS A 83 -8.56 -0.27 2.38
N HIS A 84 -7.50 -1.07 2.19
CA HIS A 84 -7.46 -2.46 2.65
C HIS A 84 -7.45 -2.54 4.18
N ALA A 85 -7.73 -3.73 4.72
CA ALA A 85 -7.86 -3.92 6.17
C ALA A 85 -6.57 -3.55 6.91
N GLU A 86 -5.44 -4.06 6.42
CA GLU A 86 -4.10 -3.85 6.97
C GLU A 86 -3.70 -2.39 6.86
N MET A 87 -3.91 -1.78 5.68
CA MET A 87 -3.63 -0.35 5.44
C MET A 87 -4.41 0.54 6.41
N THR A 88 -5.71 0.28 6.55
CA THR A 88 -6.58 1.02 7.46
C THR A 88 -6.16 0.82 8.91
N CYS A 89 -5.81 -0.41 9.29
CA CYS A 89 -5.37 -0.74 10.63
C CYS A 89 -4.04 -0.07 10.97
N ILE A 90 -3.07 -0.05 10.05
CA ILE A 90 -1.78 0.65 10.18
C ILE A 90 -2.03 2.15 10.39
N ARG A 91 -2.81 2.79 9.52
CA ARG A 91 -3.14 4.22 9.66
C ARG A 91 -3.80 4.53 11.01
N ALA A 92 -4.74 3.69 11.45
CA ALA A 92 -5.42 3.85 12.73
C ALA A 92 -4.46 3.69 13.92
N ALA A 93 -3.56 2.71 13.88
CA ALA A 93 -2.56 2.50 14.92
C ALA A 93 -1.55 3.65 14.98
N CYS A 94 -1.07 4.13 13.83
CA CYS A 94 -0.16 5.27 13.77
C CYS A 94 -0.79 6.52 14.39
N LYS A 95 -2.05 6.79 14.06
CA LYS A 95 -2.82 7.88 14.67
C LYS A 95 -3.00 7.71 16.18
N ALA A 96 -3.30 6.50 16.64
CA ALA A 96 -3.50 6.21 18.06
C ALA A 96 -2.20 6.35 18.88
N LEU A 97 -1.05 5.99 18.28
CA LEU A 97 0.25 6.03 18.94
C LEU A 97 1.02 7.34 18.69
N GLY A 98 0.57 8.19 17.78
CA GLY A 98 1.25 9.43 17.40
C GLY A 98 2.60 9.20 16.71
N THR A 99 2.73 8.11 15.94
CA THR A 99 3.99 7.73 15.26
C THR A 99 3.70 6.93 13.99
N HIS A 100 4.51 7.11 12.95
CA HIS A 100 4.49 6.26 11.75
C HIS A 100 5.30 4.96 11.93
N ASP A 101 6.16 4.89 12.96
CA ASP A 101 6.96 3.71 13.31
C ASP A 101 6.18 2.79 14.26
N LEU A 102 5.88 1.58 13.79
CA LEU A 102 5.18 0.51 14.48
C LEU A 102 6.10 -0.69 14.81
N SER A 103 7.42 -0.50 14.91
CA SER A 103 8.38 -1.55 15.28
C SER A 103 8.17 -2.21 16.64
N CYS A 104 7.39 -1.57 17.50
CA CYS A 104 6.93 -2.14 18.77
C CYS A 104 5.60 -2.90 18.68
N CYS A 105 5.06 -3.10 17.47
CA CYS A 105 3.75 -3.69 17.24
C CYS A 105 3.83 -4.95 16.37
N GLU A 106 2.77 -5.75 16.47
CA GLU A 106 2.49 -6.94 15.67
C GLU A 106 1.19 -6.73 14.90
N LEU A 107 1.12 -7.25 13.68
CA LEU A 107 -0.08 -7.24 12.85
C LEU A 107 -0.70 -8.64 12.80
N TYR A 108 -2.00 -8.73 13.04
CA TYR A 108 -2.82 -9.91 12.79
C TYR A 108 -3.72 -9.59 11.61
N THR A 109 -3.68 -10.41 10.56
CA THR A 109 -4.48 -10.21 9.34
C THR A 109 -5.20 -11.49 8.97
N THR A 110 -6.48 -11.38 8.62
CA THR A 110 -7.31 -12.55 8.28
C THR A 110 -6.85 -13.24 7.01
N CYS A 111 -6.08 -12.55 6.16
CA CYS A 111 -5.49 -13.12 4.96
C CYS A 111 -4.06 -12.59 4.77
N GLU A 112 -3.22 -13.39 4.11
CA GLU A 112 -1.88 -13.00 3.67
C GLU A 112 -1.94 -11.65 2.95
N PRO A 113 -1.15 -10.64 3.38
CA PRO A 113 -1.21 -9.31 2.80
C PRO A 113 -0.86 -9.33 1.30
N CYS A 114 -1.61 -8.59 0.49
CA CYS A 114 -1.19 -8.27 -0.89
C CYS A 114 0.12 -7.44 -0.90
N PRO A 115 0.76 -7.24 -2.06
CA PRO A 115 2.00 -6.46 -2.11
C PRO A 115 1.88 -5.03 -1.55
N MET A 116 0.72 -4.39 -1.73
CA MET A 116 0.43 -3.08 -1.14
C MET A 116 0.54 -3.13 0.40
N CYS A 117 -0.21 -4.03 1.02
CA CYS A 117 -0.30 -4.17 2.46
C CYS A 117 1.00 -4.68 3.08
N TRP A 118 1.70 -5.58 2.38
CA TRP A 118 3.02 -6.07 2.78
C TRP A 118 4.07 -4.95 2.75
N GLY A 119 4.08 -4.13 1.70
CA GLY A 119 4.97 -2.97 1.62
C GLY A 119 4.68 -1.93 2.70
N ALA A 120 3.39 -1.68 3.00
CA ALA A 120 3.00 -0.82 4.12
C ALA A 120 3.47 -1.33 5.48
N ALA A 121 3.46 -2.65 5.69
CA ALA A 121 3.97 -3.24 6.92
C ALA A 121 5.48 -2.99 7.10
N ASN A 122 6.26 -3.07 6.02
CA ASN A 122 7.68 -2.74 6.03
C ASN A 122 7.95 -1.24 6.25
N TRP A 123 7.21 -0.36 5.58
CA TRP A 123 7.28 1.09 5.82
C TRP A 123 6.92 1.48 7.25
N ALA A 124 5.93 0.78 7.83
CA ALA A 124 5.56 0.93 9.24
C ALA A 124 6.54 0.21 10.20
N ARG A 125 7.56 -0.49 9.69
CA ARG A 125 8.57 -1.22 10.46
C ARG A 125 7.99 -2.30 11.37
N LEU A 126 6.84 -2.90 11.02
CA LEU A 126 6.21 -3.93 11.84
C LEU A 126 7.19 -5.08 12.09
N LYS A 127 7.22 -5.56 13.34
CA LYS A 127 8.16 -6.62 13.73
C LYS A 127 7.69 -8.01 13.31
N LYS A 128 6.37 -8.23 13.38
CA LYS A 128 5.76 -9.54 13.15
C LYS A 128 4.39 -9.43 12.51
N ILE A 129 4.09 -10.34 11.59
CA ILE A 129 2.78 -10.52 10.98
C ILE A 129 2.28 -11.93 11.28
N HIS A 130 1.03 -12.03 11.74
CA HIS A 130 0.30 -13.26 11.95
C HIS A 130 -0.78 -13.34 10.86
N ILE A 131 -0.71 -14.40 10.07
CA ILE A 131 -1.55 -14.62 8.89
C ILE A 131 -2.55 -15.73 9.20
N GLY A 132 -3.82 -15.44 8.96
CA GLY A 132 -4.90 -16.42 9.04
C GLY A 132 -4.97 -17.32 7.82
N ALA A 133 -5.68 -16.88 6.79
CA ALA A 133 -5.74 -17.53 5.49
C ALA A 133 -4.61 -17.05 4.56
N THR A 134 -4.34 -17.80 3.49
CA THR A 134 -3.29 -17.48 2.49
C THR A 134 -3.86 -16.74 1.27
N ARG A 135 -2.98 -16.13 0.46
CA ARG A 135 -3.39 -15.52 -0.82
C ARG A 135 -4.00 -16.53 -1.80
N THR A 136 -3.59 -17.80 -1.71
CA THR A 136 -4.19 -18.88 -2.49
C THR A 136 -5.62 -19.19 -2.03
N THR A 137 -5.93 -18.96 -0.75
CA THR A 137 -7.31 -19.01 -0.25
C THR A 137 -8.11 -17.85 -0.83
N ALA A 138 -7.60 -16.62 -0.75
CA ALA A 138 -8.26 -15.45 -1.36
C ALA A 138 -8.54 -15.66 -2.87
N ALA A 139 -7.58 -16.21 -3.62
CA ALA A 139 -7.76 -16.51 -5.04
C ALA A 139 -8.92 -17.49 -5.32
N LYS A 140 -9.14 -18.50 -4.46
CA LYS A 140 -10.30 -19.42 -4.60
C LYS A 140 -11.65 -18.69 -4.52
N TYR A 141 -11.69 -17.57 -3.81
CA TYR A 141 -12.89 -16.73 -3.67
C TYR A 141 -12.91 -15.53 -4.63
N GLY A 142 -11.99 -15.47 -5.60
CA GLY A 142 -12.01 -14.50 -6.69
C GLY A 142 -11.29 -13.18 -6.42
N PHE A 143 -10.31 -13.16 -5.50
CA PHE A 143 -9.47 -11.98 -5.25
C PHE A 143 -8.13 -12.06 -6.01
N ASP A 144 -7.64 -10.88 -6.43
CA ASP A 144 -6.49 -10.74 -7.35
C ASP A 144 -5.11 -10.72 -6.68
N ASP A 145 -5.02 -10.93 -5.35
CA ASP A 145 -3.78 -10.78 -4.58
C ASP A 145 -2.62 -11.61 -5.16
N GLU A 146 -2.89 -12.88 -5.49
CA GLU A 146 -1.95 -13.79 -6.13
C GLU A 146 -1.47 -13.28 -7.50
N PHE A 147 -2.40 -12.75 -8.31
CA PHE A 147 -2.07 -12.19 -9.62
C PHE A 147 -1.11 -10.99 -9.47
N PHE A 148 -1.31 -10.12 -8.48
CA PHE A 148 -0.43 -8.97 -8.27
C PHE A 148 0.99 -9.36 -7.81
N TYR A 149 1.14 -10.43 -7.02
CA TYR A 149 2.46 -10.97 -6.73
C TYR A 149 3.17 -11.46 -8.00
N GLN A 150 2.46 -12.21 -8.85
CA GLN A 150 3.01 -12.66 -10.13
C GLN A 150 3.48 -11.49 -11.01
N GLN A 151 2.73 -10.38 -11.02
CA GLN A 151 3.12 -9.19 -11.77
C GLN A 151 4.40 -8.51 -11.26
N ILE A 152 4.69 -8.60 -9.96
CA ILE A 152 5.92 -8.02 -9.39
C ILE A 152 7.14 -8.78 -9.86
N ASP A 153 7.05 -10.11 -9.94
CA ASP A 153 8.14 -10.99 -10.36
C ASP A 153 8.47 -10.85 -11.86
N LEU A 154 7.54 -10.33 -12.66
CA LEU A 154 7.76 -10.09 -14.09
C LEU A 154 8.61 -8.84 -14.35
N PRO A 155 9.47 -8.87 -15.39
CA PRO A 155 10.15 -7.67 -15.85
C PRO A 155 9.13 -6.64 -16.39
N HIS A 156 9.45 -5.34 -16.32
CA HIS A 156 8.52 -4.25 -16.65
C HIS A 156 7.74 -4.39 -17.97
N HIS A 157 8.38 -4.94 -19.01
CA HIS A 157 7.79 -5.06 -20.34
C HIS A 157 6.83 -6.25 -20.49
N GLU A 158 6.80 -7.16 -19.53
CA GLU A 158 5.88 -8.32 -19.48
C GLU A 158 4.72 -8.12 -18.49
N ARG A 159 4.75 -7.03 -17.71
CA ARG A 159 3.69 -6.69 -16.75
C ARG A 159 2.41 -6.26 -17.46
N ALA A 160 1.28 -6.50 -16.81
CA ALA A 160 -0.05 -6.17 -17.32
C ALA A 160 -0.29 -4.66 -17.46
N ILE A 161 0.35 -3.83 -16.60
CA ILE A 161 0.35 -2.37 -16.75
C ILE A 161 1.44 -1.98 -17.75
N LYS A 162 1.16 -1.05 -18.66
CA LYS A 162 2.18 -0.55 -19.59
C LYS A 162 3.15 0.36 -18.84
N HIS A 163 4.39 -0.11 -18.66
CA HIS A 163 5.47 0.68 -18.07
C HIS A 163 6.24 1.47 -19.15
N MET A 164 6.46 2.76 -18.91
CA MET A 164 7.41 3.59 -19.66
C MET A 164 8.47 4.11 -18.70
N MET A 165 9.73 3.74 -18.94
CA MET A 165 10.87 4.07 -18.06
C MET A 165 11.61 5.31 -18.57
N SER A 166 12.32 5.99 -17.67
CA SER A 166 13.21 7.13 -17.98
C SER A 166 12.50 8.36 -18.59
N VAL A 167 11.21 8.55 -18.33
CA VAL A 167 10.48 9.73 -18.82
C VAL A 167 10.99 10.97 -18.10
N ASN A 168 11.49 11.97 -18.84
CA ASN A 168 12.14 13.17 -18.30
C ASN A 168 13.14 12.86 -17.15
N LYS A 169 13.98 11.83 -17.35
CA LYS A 169 14.93 11.31 -16.34
C LYS A 169 15.82 12.40 -15.74
N GLU A 170 16.28 13.35 -16.56
CA GLU A 170 17.23 14.39 -16.14
C GLU A 170 16.60 15.37 -15.13
N ASP A 171 15.37 15.83 -15.36
CA ASP A 171 14.69 16.69 -14.38
C ASP A 171 14.34 15.92 -13.11
N CYS A 172 13.90 14.66 -13.23
CA CYS A 172 13.70 13.79 -12.07
C CYS A 172 15.00 13.65 -11.24
N LYS A 173 16.14 13.40 -11.90
CA LYS A 173 17.46 13.30 -11.25
C LYS A 173 17.85 14.59 -10.51
N LYS A 174 17.60 15.76 -11.10
CA LYS A 174 17.90 17.06 -10.45
C LYS A 174 17.15 17.22 -9.11
N VAL A 175 15.88 16.82 -9.04
CA VAL A 175 15.11 16.90 -7.77
C VAL A 175 15.76 16.02 -6.69
N PHE A 176 16.30 14.85 -7.05
CA PHE A 176 17.04 13.98 -6.14
C PHE A 176 18.37 14.59 -5.69
N GLU A 177 19.11 15.24 -6.59
CA GLU A 177 20.36 15.96 -6.27
C GLU A 177 20.13 17.13 -5.31
N GLU A 178 18.92 17.70 -5.32
CA GLU A 178 18.56 18.77 -4.40
C GLU A 178 18.28 18.33 -2.96
N SER A 179 18.08 17.03 -2.73
CA SER A 179 17.80 16.48 -1.40
C SER A 179 18.95 16.72 -0.42
N ASN A 180 18.61 16.90 0.86
CA ASN A 180 19.61 17.08 1.91
C ASN A 180 20.35 15.78 2.20
N THR A 181 19.72 14.61 2.02
CA THR A 181 20.38 13.29 2.09
C THR A 181 21.58 13.24 1.16
N TYR A 182 21.36 13.50 -0.14
CA TYR A 182 22.41 13.44 -1.14
C TYR A 182 23.49 14.51 -0.90
N LYS A 183 23.08 15.76 -0.65
CA LYS A 183 24.02 16.85 -0.36
C LYS A 183 24.91 16.57 0.85
N ARG A 184 24.37 15.94 1.91
CA ARG A 184 25.17 15.53 3.07
C ARG A 184 26.13 14.39 2.71
N ARG A 185 25.66 13.36 1.99
CA ARG A 185 26.50 12.24 1.54
C ARG A 185 27.67 12.73 0.68
N MET A 186 27.42 13.62 -0.29
CA MET A 186 28.46 14.20 -1.16
C MET A 186 29.45 15.11 -0.41
N LYS A 187 29.01 15.87 0.60
CA LYS A 187 29.92 16.62 1.47
C LYS A 187 30.79 15.71 2.35
N SER A 188 30.25 14.54 2.72
CA SER A 188 30.90 13.62 3.66
C SER A 188 31.95 12.68 3.02
N GLY A 189 32.06 12.59 1.70
CA GLY A 189 33.05 11.67 1.13
C GLY A 189 33.33 11.76 -0.37
N ARG A 190 34.59 12.07 -0.68
CA ARG A 190 35.37 11.39 -1.75
C ARG A 190 35.73 9.96 -1.31
N GLY A 191 34.74 9.22 -0.80
CA GLY A 191 34.91 7.92 -0.12
C GLY A 191 34.29 6.75 -0.89
N LEU A 192 34.39 5.53 -0.35
CA LEU A 192 33.91 4.29 -0.98
C LEU A 192 32.44 4.36 -1.41
N MET A 193 31.57 5.00 -0.61
CA MET A 193 30.15 5.14 -0.93
C MET A 193 29.89 5.99 -2.17
N ALA A 194 30.63 7.09 -2.38
CA ALA A 194 30.50 7.88 -3.61
C ALA A 194 30.86 7.06 -4.86
N LYS A 195 31.90 6.21 -4.77
CA LYS A 195 32.30 5.30 -5.85
C LYS A 195 31.29 4.19 -6.10
N ILE A 196 30.68 3.65 -5.05
CA ILE A 196 29.58 2.67 -5.16
C ILE A 196 28.39 3.32 -5.87
N TYR A 197 28.05 4.56 -5.51
CA TYR A 197 26.99 5.28 -6.20
C TYR A 197 27.34 5.53 -7.67
N GLU A 198 28.53 6.03 -7.98
CA GLU A 198 29.03 6.17 -9.38
C GLU A 198 28.86 4.86 -10.17
N SER A 199 29.22 3.70 -9.60
CA SER A 199 29.02 2.41 -10.28
C SER A 199 27.54 2.02 -10.47
N LEU A 200 26.66 2.36 -9.52
CA LEU A 200 25.22 2.14 -9.66
C LEU A 200 24.60 3.03 -10.74
N PHE A 201 25.10 4.27 -10.89
CA PHE A 201 24.72 5.17 -11.99
C PHE A 201 25.13 4.59 -13.35
N GLU A 202 26.37 4.10 -13.48
CA GLU A 202 26.89 3.51 -14.72
C GLU A 202 26.12 2.24 -15.15
N GLU A 203 25.76 1.36 -14.20
CA GLU A 203 24.97 0.16 -14.49
C GLU A 203 23.51 0.46 -14.89
N ASP A 204 22.90 1.49 -14.30
CA ASP A 204 21.53 1.91 -14.63
C ASP A 204 21.48 2.54 -16.03
N GLU A 205 22.49 3.32 -16.42
CA GLU A 205 22.60 3.88 -17.77
C GLU A 205 22.85 2.80 -18.84
N ALA A 206 23.66 1.78 -18.54
CA ALA A 206 23.99 0.70 -19.48
C ALA A 206 22.79 -0.23 -19.82
N LYS A 207 21.76 -0.29 -18.98
CA LYS A 207 20.55 -1.11 -19.21
C LYS A 207 19.44 -0.41 -19.99
N VAL A 208 19.60 0.88 -20.29
CA VAL A 208 18.59 1.71 -21.00
C VAL A 208 18.78 1.68 -22.53
N GLU A 209 19.62 0.80 -23.09
CA GLU A 209 19.58 0.49 -24.52
C GLU A 209 18.27 -0.26 -24.89
N VAL A 210 17.17 0.49 -24.87
CA VAL A 210 15.94 0.12 -25.54
C VAL A 210 16.24 0.21 -27.03
N LYS A 211 16.02 -0.88 -27.76
CA LYS A 211 15.99 -0.83 -29.22
C LYS A 211 14.88 0.13 -29.61
N ASP A 212 15.24 1.34 -30.02
CA ASP A 212 14.33 2.30 -30.63
C ASP A 212 13.53 1.59 -31.72
N ALA A 213 12.28 1.25 -31.43
CA ALA A 213 11.32 0.89 -32.45
C ALA A 213 10.91 2.20 -33.14
N LYS A 214 11.78 2.70 -34.02
CA LYS A 214 11.44 3.82 -34.90
C LYS A 214 10.26 3.41 -35.76
N ASN A 215 9.07 3.91 -35.42
CA ASN A 215 7.95 3.95 -36.35
C ASN A 215 8.13 5.21 -37.22
N GLU A 216 8.14 5.02 -38.54
CA GLU A 216 8.58 6.00 -39.55
C GLU A 216 7.63 7.21 -39.77
N ASP A 217 6.67 7.49 -38.88
CA ASP A 217 5.59 8.46 -39.14
C ASP A 217 5.69 9.81 -38.39
N GLY A 218 6.68 9.99 -37.51
CA GLY A 218 6.91 11.27 -36.81
C GLY A 218 5.87 11.63 -35.74
N THR A 219 4.95 10.73 -35.39
CA THR A 219 3.94 10.93 -34.34
C THR A 219 4.51 10.82 -32.92
N ASP A 220 5.64 10.13 -32.76
CA ASP A 220 6.25 9.81 -31.47
C ASP A 220 6.77 11.06 -30.73
N HIS A 221 7.39 12.01 -31.45
CA HIS A 221 7.95 13.21 -30.82
C HIS A 221 6.90 14.14 -30.18
N LEU A 222 5.67 14.20 -30.73
CA LEU A 222 4.58 14.98 -30.13
C LEU A 222 4.01 14.30 -28.88
N HIS A 223 3.99 12.96 -28.85
CA HIS A 223 3.60 12.18 -27.68
C HIS A 223 4.68 12.24 -26.57
N GLU A 224 5.95 12.16 -26.94
CA GLU A 224 7.10 12.27 -26.04
C GLU A 224 7.17 13.66 -25.36
N LEU A 225 6.89 14.73 -26.10
CA LEU A 225 6.73 16.09 -25.55
C LEU A 225 5.59 16.17 -24.52
N ALA A 226 4.46 15.49 -24.75
CA ALA A 226 3.33 15.47 -23.83
C ALA A 226 3.61 14.67 -22.54
N HIS A 227 4.30 13.53 -22.64
CA HIS A 227 4.72 12.75 -21.46
C HIS A 227 5.73 13.52 -20.60
N GLY A 228 6.64 14.26 -21.24
CA GLY A 228 7.60 15.14 -20.57
C GLY A 228 6.93 16.22 -19.71
N ASP A 229 5.88 16.86 -20.22
CA ASP A 229 5.11 17.88 -19.49
C ASP A 229 4.40 17.31 -18.25
N PHE A 230 3.80 16.10 -18.35
CA PHE A 230 3.18 15.46 -17.19
C PHE A 230 4.21 15.00 -16.16
N MET A 231 5.36 14.49 -16.60
CA MET A 231 6.43 14.16 -15.66
C MET A 231 6.99 15.42 -14.99
N LYS A 232 7.08 16.54 -15.72
CA LYS A 232 7.45 17.83 -15.12
C LYS A 232 6.46 18.25 -14.03
N ALA A 233 5.17 18.01 -14.20
CA ALA A 233 4.19 18.26 -13.14
C ALA A 233 4.41 17.35 -11.91
N ALA A 234 4.88 16.11 -12.08
CA ALA A 234 5.28 15.25 -10.96
C ALA A 234 6.55 15.77 -10.27
N VAL A 235 7.52 16.27 -11.03
CA VAL A 235 8.72 16.96 -10.53
C VAL A 235 8.33 18.21 -9.71
N GLU A 236 7.45 19.06 -10.22
CA GLU A 236 6.96 20.25 -9.52
C GLU A 236 6.27 19.89 -8.19
N ALA A 237 5.51 18.78 -8.16
CA ALA A 237 4.92 18.26 -6.94
C ALA A 237 5.99 17.81 -5.93
N ALA A 238 7.02 17.10 -6.38
CA ALA A 238 8.14 16.69 -5.54
C ALA A 238 8.86 17.91 -4.94
N GLU A 239 9.15 18.93 -5.75
CA GLU A 239 9.75 20.19 -5.28
C GLU A 239 8.85 20.92 -4.28
N GLU A 240 7.52 20.91 -4.47
CA GLU A 240 6.57 21.42 -3.48
C GLU A 240 6.69 20.65 -2.16
N GLY A 241 6.78 19.33 -2.21
CA GLY A 241 7.03 18.48 -1.05
C GLY A 241 8.36 18.81 -0.35
N GLN A 242 9.41 19.10 -1.11
CA GLN A 242 10.69 19.53 -0.54
C GLN A 242 10.64 20.91 0.13
N ARG A 243 9.69 21.78 -0.25
CA ARG A 243 9.51 23.11 0.33
C ARG A 243 8.57 23.09 1.54
N LEU A 244 7.48 22.33 1.45
CA LEU A 244 6.37 22.34 2.42
C LEU A 244 6.33 21.12 3.34
N GLY A 245 7.06 20.05 3.01
CA GLY A 245 7.12 18.83 3.80
C GLY A 245 7.85 19.02 5.12
N GLU A 246 7.53 18.14 6.08
CA GLU A 246 8.19 18.14 7.40
C GLU A 246 9.53 17.41 7.39
N SER A 247 9.83 16.68 6.32
CA SER A 247 11.09 15.97 6.16
C SER A 247 12.26 16.94 6.05
N LYS A 248 13.17 16.86 7.02
CA LYS A 248 14.46 17.57 6.94
C LYS A 248 15.31 17.08 5.76
N GLU A 249 15.00 15.92 5.19
CA GLU A 249 15.73 15.35 4.07
C GLU A 249 15.36 15.96 2.72
N ARG A 250 14.29 16.76 2.65
CA ARG A 250 13.74 17.27 1.38
C ARG A 250 13.53 16.10 0.40
N GLU A 251 12.61 15.21 0.75
CA GLU A 251 12.29 14.01 -0.02
C GLU A 251 11.84 14.33 -1.46
N PRO A 252 12.43 13.68 -2.49
CA PRO A 252 12.25 14.02 -3.91
C PRO A 252 11.12 13.24 -4.61
N PHE A 253 10.02 12.96 -3.89
CA PHE A 253 8.94 12.09 -4.39
C PHE A 253 7.69 12.87 -4.75
N GLY A 254 7.29 12.80 -6.02
CA GLY A 254 6.11 13.45 -6.57
C GLY A 254 5.44 12.57 -7.62
N ALA A 255 4.11 12.67 -7.71
CA ALA A 255 3.33 11.91 -8.66
C ALA A 255 2.09 12.66 -9.13
N VAL A 256 1.67 12.41 -10.37
CA VAL A 256 0.43 12.92 -10.93
C VAL A 256 -0.37 11.80 -11.60
N VAL A 257 -1.71 11.88 -11.48
CA VAL A 257 -2.65 11.03 -12.23
C VAL A 257 -3.22 11.87 -13.37
N VAL A 258 -3.18 11.32 -14.58
CA VAL A 258 -3.61 11.97 -15.82
C VAL A 258 -4.71 11.15 -16.48
N LYS A 259 -5.73 11.83 -17.00
CA LYS A 259 -6.77 11.22 -17.84
C LYS A 259 -7.11 12.17 -18.98
N ASP A 260 -7.24 11.64 -20.20
CA ASP A 260 -7.57 12.42 -21.40
C ASP A 260 -6.67 13.66 -21.60
N GLY A 261 -5.37 13.51 -21.35
CA GLY A 261 -4.37 14.57 -21.47
C GLY A 261 -4.47 15.68 -20.40
N LYS A 262 -5.17 15.45 -19.29
CA LYS A 262 -5.33 16.41 -18.19
C LYS A 262 -4.90 15.81 -16.86
N VAL A 263 -4.14 16.57 -16.08
CA VAL A 263 -3.81 16.23 -14.70
C VAL A 263 -5.09 16.28 -13.85
N LEU A 264 -5.50 15.13 -13.32
CA LEU A 264 -6.62 15.01 -12.39
C LEU A 264 -6.20 15.29 -10.95
N ALA A 265 -5.01 14.81 -10.58
CA ALA A 265 -4.47 14.96 -9.24
C ALA A 265 -2.96 15.07 -9.29
N SER A 266 -2.42 15.89 -8.39
CA SER A 266 -0.98 16.01 -8.12
C SER A 266 -0.74 15.84 -6.62
N ALA A 267 0.30 15.10 -6.26
CA ALA A 267 0.68 14.87 -4.88
C ALA A 267 2.17 14.61 -4.72
N TYR A 268 2.62 14.76 -3.48
CA TYR A 268 3.96 14.48 -3.03
C TYR A 268 3.91 13.62 -1.76
N ASN A 269 5.07 13.10 -1.33
CA ASN A 269 5.17 12.29 -0.12
C ASN A 269 4.82 13.13 1.13
N THR A 270 3.89 12.63 1.95
CA THR A 270 3.47 13.29 3.20
C THR A 270 3.62 12.38 4.43
N VAL A 271 4.40 11.30 4.35
CA VAL A 271 4.56 10.29 5.43
C VAL A 271 4.84 10.93 6.79
N LEU A 272 5.86 11.80 6.86
CA LEU A 272 6.23 12.44 8.13
C LEU A 272 5.20 13.48 8.58
N LYS A 273 4.63 14.23 7.62
CA LYS A 273 3.64 15.29 7.89
C LYS A 273 2.34 14.71 8.45
N ASP A 274 1.88 13.60 7.88
CA ASP A 274 0.60 12.99 8.23
C ASP A 274 0.74 11.91 9.31
N GLY A 275 1.97 11.52 9.65
CA GLY A 275 2.23 10.36 10.51
C GLY A 275 1.68 9.07 9.94
N ASP A 276 1.56 8.97 8.61
CA ASP A 276 0.99 7.84 7.87
C ASP A 276 2.09 7.21 7.00
N PRO A 277 2.62 6.02 7.34
CA PRO A 277 3.65 5.35 6.54
C PRO A 277 3.20 4.98 5.13
N THR A 278 1.89 5.07 4.85
CA THR A 278 1.31 4.76 3.53
C THR A 278 1.11 5.98 2.64
N ALA A 279 1.45 7.18 3.10
CA ALA A 279 1.23 8.45 2.38
C ALA A 279 2.38 8.80 1.42
N THR A 280 2.75 7.86 0.55
CA THR A 280 3.71 8.09 -0.55
C THR A 280 3.09 8.98 -1.64
N ALA A 281 3.91 9.52 -2.52
CA ALA A 281 3.44 10.44 -3.57
C ALA A 281 2.40 9.77 -4.48
N GLU A 282 2.65 8.53 -4.89
CA GLU A 282 1.80 7.74 -5.78
C GLU A 282 0.47 7.41 -5.11
N VAL A 283 0.50 6.92 -3.86
CA VAL A 283 -0.71 6.60 -3.10
C VAL A 283 -1.54 7.87 -2.86
N ASN A 284 -0.91 8.99 -2.50
CA ASN A 284 -1.61 10.25 -2.33
C ASN A 284 -2.24 10.77 -3.64
N ALA A 285 -1.55 10.64 -4.77
CA ALA A 285 -2.08 11.03 -6.07
C ALA A 285 -3.31 10.18 -6.45
N ILE A 286 -3.23 8.86 -6.24
CA ILE A 286 -4.34 7.92 -6.44
C ILE A 286 -5.53 8.29 -5.56
N ARG A 287 -5.33 8.46 -4.24
CA ARG A 287 -6.41 8.86 -3.30
C ARG A 287 -7.11 10.14 -3.74
N LYS A 288 -6.34 11.15 -4.15
CA LYS A 288 -6.88 12.44 -4.63
C LYS A 288 -7.66 12.26 -5.94
N ALA A 289 -7.15 11.50 -6.90
CA ALA A 289 -7.83 11.25 -8.17
C ALA A 289 -9.13 10.46 -7.98
N CYS A 290 -9.10 9.42 -7.14
CA CYS A 290 -10.29 8.63 -6.79
C CYS A 290 -11.39 9.51 -6.18
N LYS A 291 -11.03 10.39 -5.24
CA LYS A 291 -11.95 11.37 -4.66
C LYS A 291 -12.50 12.34 -5.70
N ALA A 292 -11.66 12.82 -6.62
CA ALA A 292 -12.08 13.75 -7.67
C ALA A 292 -13.07 13.11 -8.67
N LEU A 293 -12.90 11.82 -8.97
CA LEU A 293 -13.75 11.08 -9.90
C LEU A 293 -14.94 10.36 -9.23
N GLY A 294 -14.95 10.25 -7.89
CA GLY A 294 -15.98 9.50 -7.17
C GLY A 294 -15.92 8.00 -7.44
N THR A 295 -14.72 7.42 -7.57
CA THR A 295 -14.50 5.99 -7.87
C THR A 295 -13.19 5.52 -7.26
N TYR A 296 -13.11 4.24 -6.88
CA TYR A 296 -11.87 3.59 -6.47
C TYR A 296 -11.09 2.97 -7.64
N LYS A 297 -11.70 2.88 -8.83
CA LYS A 297 -11.06 2.42 -10.07
C LYS A 297 -10.72 3.62 -10.96
N LEU A 298 -9.50 3.66 -11.46
CA LEU A 298 -8.92 4.71 -12.30
C LEU A 298 -8.64 4.18 -13.72
N ASP A 299 -9.52 3.34 -14.25
CA ASP A 299 -9.41 2.80 -15.61
C ASP A 299 -9.23 3.93 -16.65
N GLY A 300 -8.29 3.71 -17.57
CA GLY A 300 -7.89 4.67 -18.60
C GLY A 300 -7.04 5.84 -18.08
N CYS A 301 -6.65 5.86 -16.80
CA CYS A 301 -5.72 6.86 -16.28
C CYS A 301 -4.26 6.38 -16.42
N ALA A 302 -3.36 7.33 -16.61
CA ALA A 302 -1.92 7.15 -16.52
C ALA A 302 -1.40 7.76 -15.21
N LEU A 303 -0.45 7.10 -14.55
CA LEU A 303 0.29 7.66 -13.42
C LEU A 303 1.71 8.03 -13.89
N TYR A 304 2.14 9.25 -13.57
CA TYR A 304 3.53 9.70 -13.73
C TYR A 304 4.12 9.87 -12.34
N THR A 305 5.29 9.29 -12.11
CA THR A 305 5.98 9.33 -10.82
C THR A 305 7.46 9.62 -11.02
N THR A 306 8.02 10.49 -10.16
CA THR A 306 9.45 10.85 -10.24
C THR A 306 10.36 9.64 -10.07
N THR A 307 9.88 8.57 -9.42
CA THR A 307 10.64 7.34 -9.18
C THR A 307 9.78 6.11 -9.38
N GLU A 308 10.41 5.03 -9.83
CA GLU A 308 9.84 3.70 -9.90
C GLU A 308 9.13 3.35 -8.58
N PRO A 309 7.85 2.96 -8.60
CA PRO A 309 7.11 2.66 -7.37
C PRO A 309 7.73 1.52 -6.57
N ASP A 310 7.73 1.64 -5.25
CA ASP A 310 8.03 0.52 -4.35
C ASP A 310 6.90 -0.54 -4.38
N PRO A 311 7.04 -1.70 -3.72
CA PRO A 311 5.97 -2.72 -3.73
C PRO A 311 4.62 -2.23 -3.19
N MET A 312 4.63 -1.30 -2.22
CA MET A 312 3.40 -0.73 -1.67
C MET A 312 2.66 0.10 -2.73
N SER A 313 3.37 1.08 -3.30
CA SER A 313 2.84 1.98 -4.31
C SER A 313 2.45 1.19 -5.57
N LEU A 314 3.26 0.23 -6.03
CA LEU A 314 2.94 -0.62 -7.17
C LEU A 314 1.67 -1.45 -6.92
N GLY A 315 1.52 -2.05 -5.74
CA GLY A 315 0.29 -2.75 -5.37
C GLY A 315 -0.93 -1.84 -5.40
N CYS A 316 -0.82 -0.61 -4.89
CA CYS A 316 -1.90 0.38 -4.94
C CYS A 316 -2.28 0.75 -6.39
N ILE A 317 -1.29 0.91 -7.27
CA ILE A 317 -1.49 1.19 -8.70
C ILE A 317 -2.30 0.07 -9.37
N TYR A 318 -1.99 -1.20 -9.07
CA TYR A 318 -2.74 -2.36 -9.54
C TYR A 318 -4.18 -2.37 -9.01
N TRP A 319 -4.38 -2.20 -7.71
CA TRP A 319 -5.72 -2.14 -7.11
C TRP A 319 -6.58 -0.98 -7.65
N ALA A 320 -5.92 0.15 -7.96
CA ALA A 320 -6.56 1.30 -8.57
C ALA A 320 -6.86 1.12 -10.08
N ARG A 321 -6.39 0.05 -10.73
CA ARG A 321 -6.58 -0.21 -12.18
C ARG A 321 -6.02 0.91 -13.07
N ILE A 322 -4.90 1.51 -12.66
CA ILE A 322 -4.15 2.42 -13.53
C ILE A 322 -3.69 1.65 -14.78
N SER A 323 -3.87 2.25 -15.95
CA SER A 323 -3.60 1.59 -17.23
C SER A 323 -2.17 1.75 -17.71
N GLU A 324 -1.54 2.88 -17.37
CA GLU A 324 -0.18 3.21 -17.78
C GLU A 324 0.63 3.79 -16.62
N LEU A 325 1.88 3.38 -16.51
CA LEU A 325 2.80 3.83 -15.47
C LEU A 325 4.07 4.41 -16.12
N HIS A 326 4.27 5.70 -15.91
CA HIS A 326 5.39 6.47 -16.45
C HIS A 326 6.35 6.83 -15.32
N ILE A 327 7.61 6.45 -15.48
CA ILE A 327 8.62 6.45 -14.40
C ILE A 327 9.79 7.34 -14.78
N GLY A 328 10.17 8.24 -13.86
CA GLY A 328 11.31 9.13 -14.00
C GLY A 328 12.66 8.42 -13.79
N VAL A 329 12.97 8.07 -12.55
CA VAL A 329 14.21 7.34 -12.17
C VAL A 329 13.91 5.96 -11.61
N SER A 330 14.86 5.01 -11.72
CA SER A 330 14.72 3.66 -11.16
C SER A 330 14.89 3.63 -9.63
N GLN A 331 14.47 2.53 -9.00
CA GLN A 331 14.73 2.29 -7.57
C GLN A 331 16.23 2.23 -7.25
N LYS A 332 17.05 1.71 -8.18
CA LYS A 332 18.52 1.69 -8.03
C LYS A 332 19.10 3.10 -8.00
N LEU A 333 18.61 3.95 -8.88
CA LEU A 333 19.03 5.34 -8.95
C LEU A 333 18.61 6.11 -7.69
N ALA A 334 17.37 5.93 -7.22
CA ALA A 334 16.91 6.50 -5.95
C ALA A 334 17.75 6.04 -4.75
N ALA A 335 18.11 4.76 -4.70
CA ALA A 335 19.00 4.21 -3.68
C ALA A 335 20.40 4.85 -3.72
N ALA A 336 20.91 5.16 -4.92
CA ALA A 336 22.19 5.84 -5.07
C ALA A 336 22.17 7.29 -4.52
N PHE A 337 21.00 7.94 -4.56
CA PHE A 337 20.77 9.23 -3.90
C PHE A 337 20.48 9.14 -2.40
N GLY A 338 20.34 7.92 -1.89
CA GLY A 338 20.18 7.62 -0.47
C GLY A 338 18.77 7.39 0.01
N PHE A 339 17.87 7.05 -0.91
CA PHE A 339 16.53 6.58 -0.62
C PHE A 339 16.43 5.11 -1.03
N GLU A 340 16.92 4.23 -0.16
CA GLU A 340 17.12 2.80 -0.46
C GLU A 340 15.95 1.90 -0.05
N ASP A 341 15.02 2.38 0.79
CA ASP A 341 13.94 1.57 1.36
C ASP A 341 13.12 0.85 0.28
N GLY A 342 12.75 1.54 -0.81
CA GLY A 342 12.00 0.93 -1.91
C GLY A 342 12.73 -0.26 -2.57
N LEU A 343 14.04 -0.11 -2.84
CA LEU A 343 14.88 -1.19 -3.37
C LEU A 343 15.04 -2.33 -2.36
N LEU A 344 15.19 -2.01 -1.07
CA LEU A 344 15.31 -3.02 -0.01
C LEU A 344 14.01 -3.82 0.14
N HIS A 345 12.85 -3.18 0.02
CA HIS A 345 11.55 -3.87 0.08
C HIS A 345 11.36 -4.85 -1.08
N TYR A 346 11.84 -4.54 -2.29
CA TYR A 346 11.85 -5.52 -3.38
C TYR A 346 12.77 -6.72 -3.06
N LYS A 347 13.97 -6.47 -2.54
CA LYS A 347 14.89 -7.55 -2.13
C LYS A 347 14.28 -8.44 -1.04
N GLU A 348 13.57 -7.86 -0.09
CA GLU A 348 12.86 -8.60 0.96
C GLU A 348 11.75 -9.50 0.38
N LEU A 349 11.10 -9.11 -0.73
CA LEU A 349 10.15 -9.99 -1.43
C LEU A 349 10.85 -11.19 -2.08
N GLU A 350 12.05 -10.99 -2.62
CA GLU A 350 12.90 -12.05 -3.21
C GLU A 350 13.45 -13.03 -2.16
N CYS A 351 13.60 -12.60 -0.91
CA CYS A 351 14.05 -13.44 0.20
C CYS A 351 13.06 -14.57 0.52
N ASN A 352 13.61 -15.69 1.00
CA ASN A 352 12.81 -16.74 1.62
C ASN A 352 12.03 -16.15 2.82
N PRO A 353 10.76 -16.52 3.05
CA PRO A 353 9.96 -15.95 4.13
C PRO A 353 10.60 -16.04 5.53
N GLU A 354 11.41 -17.07 5.80
CA GLU A 354 12.12 -17.27 7.08
C GLU A 354 13.31 -16.31 7.29
N GLU A 355 13.82 -15.70 6.21
CA GLU A 355 14.99 -14.81 6.21
C GLU A 355 14.59 -13.32 6.20
N ARG A 356 13.30 -13.03 6.03
CA ARG A 356 12.76 -11.67 5.98
C ARG A 356 12.89 -10.96 7.33
N CYS A 357 13.01 -9.64 7.29
CA CYS A 357 13.08 -8.78 8.46
C CYS A 357 11.81 -8.83 9.32
N ILE A 358 10.64 -9.02 8.68
CA ILE A 358 9.36 -9.18 9.35
C ILE A 358 9.11 -10.66 9.62
N GLU A 359 9.11 -11.04 10.89
CA GLU A 359 8.76 -12.41 11.30
C GLU A 359 7.32 -12.72 10.87
N THR A 360 7.09 -13.87 10.24
CA THR A 360 5.76 -14.25 9.77
C THR A 360 5.32 -15.57 10.40
N ALA A 361 4.15 -15.56 11.04
CA ALA A 361 3.47 -16.75 11.52
C ALA A 361 2.26 -17.03 10.63
N TYR A 362 2.19 -18.23 10.04
CA TYR A 362 1.10 -18.66 9.16
C TYR A 362 0.07 -19.51 9.92
N ASP A 363 -1.08 -19.71 9.30
CA ASP A 363 -2.17 -20.59 9.75
C ASP A 363 -2.77 -20.23 11.12
N VAL A 364 -2.69 -18.96 11.53
CA VAL A 364 -3.24 -18.49 12.81
C VAL A 364 -4.76 -18.41 12.71
N MET A 365 -5.47 -19.38 13.29
CA MET A 365 -6.93 -19.52 13.15
C MET A 365 -7.39 -19.59 11.69
N HIS A 366 -6.67 -20.33 10.84
CA HIS A 366 -6.97 -20.48 9.40
C HIS A 366 -8.46 -20.74 9.12
N ASP A 367 -9.04 -21.75 9.77
CA ASP A 367 -10.43 -22.17 9.51
C ASP A 367 -11.45 -21.07 9.81
N GLU A 368 -11.21 -20.27 10.87
CA GLU A 368 -12.07 -19.14 11.22
C GLU A 368 -11.92 -18.00 10.20
N CYS A 369 -10.69 -17.76 9.74
CA CYS A 369 -10.42 -16.76 8.72
C CYS A 369 -11.03 -17.14 7.37
N GLU A 370 -10.91 -18.40 6.94
CA GLU A 370 -11.53 -18.91 5.71
C GLU A 370 -13.07 -18.86 5.79
N ARG A 371 -13.64 -19.07 6.99
CA ARG A 371 -15.10 -18.93 7.20
C ARG A 371 -15.62 -17.53 6.86
N VAL A 372 -14.82 -16.47 7.07
CA VAL A 372 -15.19 -15.10 6.68
C VAL A 372 -15.40 -15.01 5.16
N PHE A 373 -14.52 -15.65 4.36
CA PHE A 373 -14.66 -15.71 2.90
C PHE A 373 -15.91 -16.49 2.48
N GLN A 374 -16.17 -17.64 3.12
CA GLN A 374 -17.37 -18.46 2.85
C GLN A 374 -18.65 -17.67 3.11
N GLN A 375 -18.72 -16.92 4.22
CA GLN A 375 -19.88 -16.09 4.54
C GLN A 375 -20.05 -14.93 3.54
N TRP A 376 -18.95 -14.29 3.13
CA TRP A 376 -18.99 -13.27 2.08
C TRP A 376 -19.50 -13.83 0.75
N GLN A 377 -19.02 -15.01 0.33
CA GLN A 377 -19.44 -15.65 -0.91
C GLN A 377 -20.93 -16.01 -0.88
N ALA A 378 -21.41 -16.59 0.23
CA ALA A 378 -22.81 -16.94 0.43
C ALA A 378 -23.74 -15.70 0.46
N GLY A 379 -23.22 -14.55 0.90
CA GLY A 379 -23.98 -13.32 1.10
C GLY A 379 -24.17 -12.41 -0.12
N GLN A 380 -23.69 -12.80 -1.32
CA GLN A 380 -23.62 -12.06 -2.61
C GLN A 380 -22.17 -11.77 -3.05
N GLY A 381 -21.34 -12.80 -3.20
CA GLY A 381 -19.90 -12.77 -3.56
C GLY A 381 -19.51 -12.16 -4.92
N THR A 382 -20.07 -11.02 -5.31
CA THR A 382 -19.67 -10.26 -6.50
C THR A 382 -19.39 -8.83 -6.07
N ILE A 383 -18.15 -8.58 -5.65
CA ILE A 383 -17.56 -7.24 -5.72
C ILE A 383 -16.31 -7.38 -6.59
N TYR A 384 -16.46 -7.69 -7.89
CA TYR A 384 -15.51 -7.30 -8.92
C TYR A 384 -16.19 -7.14 -10.27
#